data_AF-A0A1H8RWJ7-F1
#
_entry.id   AF-A0A1H8RWJ7-F1
#
_cell.length_a   1.000
_cell.length_b   1.000
_cell.length_c   1.000
_cell.angle_alpha   90.00
_cell.angle_beta   90.00
_cell.angle_gamma   90.00
#
_symmetry.space_group_name_H-M   'P 1'
#
loop_
_entity.id
_entity.type
_entity.pdbx_description
1 polymer ?
#
loop_
_entity_poly.entity_id
_entity_poly.type
_entity_poly.pdbx_seq_one_letter_code
_entity_poly.pdbx_strand_id
1 'polypeptide(L)'
;MTDVLVEPDDTAERLRDYVRAHPDVRKDQYSGYDDPIMGACYVLAESYFHSMGGTDSDLEVYRLGWDDVDPSYDGSHWFLRNADDAVIDLSLPTPEDGDVPWDVAKHRAFITGYEPSNRAQRVLEALNLGD
;
A
#
# COMPACT_ATOMS: atom_id res chain seq x y z
N MET A 1 20.47 4.71 0.31
CA MET A 1 19.22 5.46 0.11
C MET A 1 18.27 4.46 -0.49
N THR A 2 17.16 4.20 0.19
CA THR A 2 16.16 3.22 -0.28
C THR A 2 15.53 3.74 -1.55
N ASP A 3 15.41 2.89 -2.57
CA ASP A 3 14.68 3.25 -3.79
C ASP A 3 13.18 3.13 -3.52
N VAL A 4 12.43 4.21 -3.77
CA VAL A 4 11.00 4.30 -3.44
C VAL A 4 10.22 4.61 -4.71
N LEU A 5 9.27 3.73 -5.02
CA LEU A 5 8.40 3.80 -6.18
C LEU A 5 6.95 4.03 -5.71
N VAL A 6 6.36 5.15 -6.11
CA VAL A 6 4.96 5.47 -5.78
C VAL A 6 3.98 5.14 -6.92
N GLU A 7 4.49 5.15 -8.15
CA GLU A 7 3.78 4.85 -9.40
C GLU A 7 4.72 4.04 -10.32
N PRO A 8 5.03 2.77 -9.99
CA PRO A 8 5.95 1.95 -10.79
C PRO A 8 5.43 1.64 -12.22
N ASP A 9 4.11 1.68 -12.43
CA ASP A 9 3.45 1.40 -13.70
C ASP A 9 2.04 2.02 -13.80
N ASP A 10 1.40 1.85 -14.95
CA ASP A 10 0.03 2.32 -15.23
C ASP A 10 -1.02 1.73 -14.26
N THR A 11 -0.78 0.54 -13.72
CA THR A 11 -1.71 -0.08 -12.76
C THR A 11 -1.67 0.68 -11.43
N ALA A 12 -0.47 1.02 -10.95
CA ALA A 12 -0.29 1.82 -9.75
C ALA A 12 -0.88 3.23 -9.88
N GLU A 13 -0.70 3.89 -11.04
CA GLU A 13 -1.32 5.19 -11.35
C GLU A 13 -2.85 5.09 -11.26
N ARG A 14 -3.45 4.10 -11.93
CA ARG A 14 -4.91 3.88 -11.94
C ARG A 14 -5.47 3.61 -10.54
N LEU A 15 -4.75 2.86 -9.71
CA LEU A 15 -5.13 2.59 -8.32
C LEU A 15 -5.14 3.88 -7.50
N ARG A 16 -4.11 4.72 -7.63
CA ARG A 16 -4.00 6.00 -6.91
C ARG A 16 -5.11 6.95 -7.30
N ASP A 17 -5.37 7.09 -8.60
CA ASP A 17 -6.46 7.94 -9.10
C ASP A 17 -7.84 7.46 -8.64
N TYR A 18 -8.06 6.14 -8.62
CA TYR A 18 -9.31 5.59 -8.10
C TYR A 18 -9.52 5.94 -6.63
N VAL A 19 -8.49 5.80 -5.78
CA VAL A 19 -8.58 6.13 -4.35
C VAL A 19 -8.78 7.63 -4.13
N ARG A 20 -8.17 8.49 -4.95
CA ARG A 20 -8.44 9.94 -4.94
C ARG A 20 -9.90 10.27 -5.22
N ALA A 21 -10.49 9.59 -6.20
CA ALA A 21 -11.90 9.75 -6.54
C ALA A 21 -12.86 9.08 -5.54
N HIS A 22 -12.40 8.06 -4.81
CA HIS A 22 -13.21 7.25 -3.89
C HIS A 22 -12.55 7.14 -2.50
N PRO A 23 -12.45 8.27 -1.77
CA PRO A 23 -11.80 8.28 -0.45
C PRO A 23 -12.49 7.37 0.57
N ASP A 24 -13.72 6.91 0.34
CA ASP A 24 -14.46 6.00 1.22
C ASP A 24 -13.86 4.59 1.30
N VAL A 25 -12.88 4.26 0.45
CA VAL A 25 -12.10 3.03 0.59
C VAL A 25 -11.06 3.09 1.72
N ARG A 26 -10.77 4.26 2.29
CA ARG A 26 -9.91 4.39 3.48
C ARG A 26 -10.75 4.28 4.76
N LYS A 27 -10.10 4.05 5.90
CA LYS A 27 -10.79 4.11 7.20
C LYS A 27 -11.13 5.57 7.52
N ASP A 28 -12.28 5.81 8.15
CA ASP A 28 -12.76 7.16 8.51
C ASP A 28 -11.75 7.98 9.32
N GLN A 29 -10.94 7.33 10.15
CA GLN A 29 -9.88 7.98 10.94
C GLN A 29 -8.83 8.70 10.08
N TYR A 30 -8.72 8.37 8.79
CA TYR A 30 -7.81 8.99 7.83
C TYR A 30 -8.49 10.04 6.94
N SER A 31 -9.77 10.35 7.17
CA SER A 31 -10.51 11.33 6.37
C SER A 31 -9.94 12.76 6.38
N GLY A 32 -9.11 13.09 7.37
CA GLY A 32 -8.52 14.41 7.55
C GLY A 32 -7.27 14.71 6.70
N TYR A 33 -6.75 13.75 5.93
CA TYR A 33 -5.65 14.03 5.00
C TYR A 33 -6.14 14.76 3.74
N ASP A 34 -5.35 15.71 3.27
CA ASP A 34 -5.61 16.51 2.08
C ASP A 34 -5.61 15.65 0.79
N ASP A 35 -4.63 14.75 0.62
CA ASP A 35 -4.62 13.78 -0.48
C ASP A 35 -5.22 12.43 -0.01
N PRO A 36 -6.30 11.92 -0.62
CA PRO A 36 -6.92 10.67 -0.24
C PRO A 36 -6.05 9.42 -0.25
N ILE A 37 -4.95 9.39 -1.02
CA ILE A 37 -4.02 8.26 -0.99
C ILE A 37 -3.29 8.16 0.35
N MET A 38 -3.15 9.26 1.08
CA MET A 38 -2.56 9.26 2.41
C MET A 38 -3.49 8.54 3.40
N GLY A 39 -2.94 7.56 4.11
CA GLY A 39 -3.71 6.67 4.98
C GLY A 39 -4.44 5.53 4.24
N ALA A 40 -4.26 5.40 2.93
CA ALA A 40 -4.76 4.29 2.13
C ALA A 40 -3.71 3.18 1.90
N CYS A 41 -2.57 3.20 2.61
CA CYS A 41 -1.46 2.27 2.43
C CYS A 41 -1.87 0.80 2.40
N TYR A 42 -2.75 0.37 3.32
CA TYR A 42 -3.25 -1.00 3.33
C TYR A 42 -3.99 -1.37 2.04
N VAL A 43 -5.00 -0.57 1.64
CA VAL A 43 -5.85 -0.91 0.49
C VAL A 43 -5.08 -0.77 -0.82
N LEU A 44 -4.18 0.20 -0.94
CA LEU A 44 -3.35 0.39 -2.12
C LEU A 44 -2.32 -0.73 -2.28
N ALA A 45 -1.61 -1.10 -1.21
CA ALA A 45 -0.65 -2.20 -1.24
C ALA A 45 -1.33 -3.54 -1.57
N GLU A 46 -2.48 -3.82 -0.93
CA GLU A 46 -3.24 -5.05 -1.17
C GLU A 46 -3.81 -5.10 -2.60
N SER A 47 -4.41 -4.02 -3.08
CA SER A 47 -4.96 -3.97 -4.45
C SER A 47 -3.86 -4.13 -5.49
N TYR A 48 -2.72 -3.46 -5.30
CA TYR A 48 -1.60 -3.59 -6.24
C TYR A 48 -1.02 -5.01 -6.23
N PHE A 49 -0.76 -5.59 -5.04
CA PHE A 49 -0.29 -6.97 -4.90
C PHE A 49 -1.18 -7.95 -5.67
N HIS A 50 -2.50 -7.90 -5.49
CA HIS A 50 -3.43 -8.78 -6.19
C HIS A 50 -3.53 -8.51 -7.68
N SER A 51 -3.48 -7.23 -8.10
CA SER A 51 -3.49 -6.88 -9.53
C SER A 51 -2.26 -7.40 -10.29
N MET A 52 -1.15 -7.66 -9.58
CA MET A 52 0.09 -8.18 -10.16
C MET A 52 0.19 -9.71 -10.12
N GLY A 53 -0.87 -10.43 -9.73
CA GLY A 53 -0.88 -11.89 -9.62
C GLY A 53 -0.72 -12.42 -8.20
N GLY A 54 -0.73 -11.54 -7.19
CA GLY A 54 -0.68 -11.94 -5.79
C GLY A 54 0.57 -12.77 -5.46
N THR A 55 0.38 -13.97 -4.93
CA THR A 55 1.49 -14.88 -4.55
C THR A 55 2.29 -15.41 -5.73
N ASP A 56 1.78 -15.28 -6.95
CA ASP A 56 2.50 -15.65 -8.18
C ASP A 56 3.38 -14.50 -8.71
N SER A 57 3.33 -13.33 -8.07
CA SER A 57 4.18 -12.18 -8.36
C SER A 57 5.47 -12.19 -7.53
N ASP A 58 6.46 -11.41 -7.95
CA ASP A 58 7.70 -11.18 -7.20
C ASP A 58 7.55 -10.10 -6.10
N LEU A 59 6.32 -9.80 -5.66
CA LEU A 59 6.05 -8.79 -4.65
C LEU A 59 5.99 -9.43 -3.25
N GLU A 60 6.78 -8.87 -2.34
CA GLU A 60 6.78 -9.24 -0.93
C GLU A 60 6.06 -8.18 -0.09
N VAL A 61 5.26 -8.63 0.88
CA VAL A 61 4.39 -7.75 1.68
C VAL A 61 5.07 -7.41 3.01
N TYR A 62 5.16 -6.12 3.30
CA TYR A 62 5.81 -5.63 4.52
C TYR A 62 4.85 -4.80 5.37
N ARG A 63 5.02 -4.94 6.69
CA ARG A 63 4.35 -4.11 7.69
C ARG A 63 5.37 -3.49 8.62
N LEU A 64 5.33 -2.16 8.73
CA LEU A 64 5.95 -1.41 9.81
C LEU A 64 4.91 -1.17 10.91
N GLY A 65 5.18 -1.59 12.14
CA GLY A 65 4.46 -1.07 13.30
C GLY A 65 5.16 0.20 13.77
N TRP A 66 4.45 1.31 13.94
CA TRP A 66 5.09 2.53 14.43
C TRP A 66 5.58 2.37 15.89
N ASP A 67 4.98 1.45 16.63
CA ASP A 67 5.40 1.00 17.95
C ASP A 67 6.76 0.27 17.97
N ASP A 68 7.17 -0.32 16.83
CA ASP A 68 8.50 -0.90 16.66
C ASP A 68 9.60 0.19 16.50
N VAL A 69 9.20 1.42 16.14
CA VAL A 69 10.10 2.60 16.00
C VAL A 69 10.19 3.36 17.30
N ASP A 70 9.03 3.70 17.88
CA ASP A 70 8.90 4.32 19.20
C ASP A 70 7.65 3.76 19.90
N PRO A 71 7.77 3.20 21.12
CA PRO A 71 6.64 2.61 21.85
C PRO A 71 5.46 3.55 22.13
N SER A 72 5.64 4.87 21.97
CA SER A 72 4.59 5.88 22.14
C SER A 72 3.75 6.12 20.87
N TYR A 73 4.20 5.62 19.71
CA TYR A 73 3.48 5.76 18.46
C TYR A 73 2.46 4.62 18.27
N ASP A 74 1.39 4.90 17.55
CA ASP A 74 0.34 3.94 17.23
C ASP A 74 0.14 3.84 15.71
N GLY A 75 -0.41 2.71 15.28
CA GLY A 75 -0.71 2.42 13.90
C GLY A 75 0.36 1.60 13.19
N SER A 76 0.08 1.33 11.92
CA SER A 76 0.96 0.54 11.08
C SER A 76 0.96 1.05 9.67
N HIS A 77 2.09 0.90 9.00
CA HIS A 77 2.28 1.22 7.60
C HIS A 77 2.50 -0.05 6.79
N TRP A 78 1.84 -0.14 5.64
CA TRP A 78 1.87 -1.31 4.75
C TRP A 78 2.41 -0.89 3.39
N PHE A 79 3.34 -1.68 2.86
CA PHE A 79 4.00 -1.42 1.59
C PHE A 79 4.49 -2.75 1.01
N LEU A 80 4.97 -2.72 -0.24
CA LEU A 80 5.54 -3.89 -0.90
C LEU A 80 7.03 -3.69 -1.17
N ARG A 81 7.76 -4.79 -1.36
CA ARG A 81 9.08 -4.78 -2.01
C ARG A 81 9.04 -5.67 -3.24
N ASN A 82 9.78 -5.30 -4.28
CA ASN A 82 9.96 -6.13 -5.46
C ASN A 82 11.27 -6.94 -5.40
N ALA A 83 11.54 -7.74 -6.43
CA ALA A 83 12.75 -8.56 -6.54
C ALA A 83 14.07 -7.77 -6.48
N ASP A 84 14.05 -6.48 -6.82
CA ASP A 84 15.22 -5.58 -6.76
C ASP A 84 15.37 -4.89 -5.39
N ASP A 85 14.55 -5.28 -4.40
CA ASP A 85 14.47 -4.68 -3.05
C ASP A 85 13.99 -3.22 -3.04
N ALA A 86 13.40 -2.73 -4.14
CA ALA A 86 12.79 -1.41 -4.20
C ALA A 86 11.48 -1.39 -3.39
N VAL A 87 11.28 -0.33 -2.60
CA VAL A 87 10.04 -0.11 -1.84
C VAL A 87 8.98 0.43 -2.78
N ILE A 88 7.82 -0.23 -2.81
CA ILE A 88 6.64 0.21 -3.53
C ILE A 88 5.59 0.66 -2.54
N ASP A 89 5.32 1.96 -2.54
CA ASP A 89 4.33 2.58 -1.65
C ASP A 89 3.50 3.62 -2.39
N LEU A 90 2.34 3.16 -2.86
CA LEU A 90 1.38 3.97 -3.60
C LEU A 90 0.69 5.03 -2.72
N SER A 91 0.86 5.00 -1.40
CA SER A 91 0.20 5.93 -0.46
C SER A 91 1.01 7.19 -0.14
N LEU A 92 2.25 7.25 -0.62
CA LEU A 92 3.09 8.46 -0.55
C LEU A 92 2.72 9.43 -1.68
N PRO A 93 2.59 10.74 -1.43
CA PRO A 93 2.37 11.71 -2.50
C PRO A 93 3.47 11.66 -3.56
N THR A 94 4.73 11.67 -3.13
CA THR A 94 5.92 11.58 -3.98
C THR A 94 6.97 10.62 -3.39
N PRO A 95 7.96 10.15 -4.18
CA PRO A 95 9.05 9.33 -3.66
C PRO A 95 9.87 10.00 -2.53
N GLU A 96 9.96 11.34 -2.54
CA GLU A 96 10.71 12.11 -1.54
C GLU A 96 10.05 12.10 -0.15
N ASP A 97 8.75 11.80 -0.09
CA ASP A 97 8.01 11.62 1.17
C ASP A 97 8.34 10.28 1.86
N GLY A 98 9.23 9.47 1.28
CA GLY A 98 9.66 8.17 1.75
C GLY A 98 10.64 8.17 2.94
N ASP A 99 10.61 9.19 3.80
CA ASP A 99 11.37 9.24 5.07
C ASP A 99 10.71 8.35 6.14
N VAL A 100 10.68 7.05 5.85
CA VAL A 100 10.09 5.99 6.67
C VAL A 100 11.21 5.02 7.06
N PRO A 101 11.25 4.48 8.28
CA PRO A 101 12.28 3.52 8.70
C PRO A 101 12.01 2.12 8.12
N TRP A 102 12.18 1.99 6.80
CA TRP A 102 11.87 0.79 6.02
C TRP A 102 12.55 -0.48 6.55
N ASP A 103 13.75 -0.36 7.12
CA ASP A 103 14.54 -1.48 7.64
C ASP A 103 14.00 -2.06 8.96
N VAL A 104 13.10 -1.34 9.64
CA VAL A 104 12.41 -1.82 10.86
C VAL A 104 11.18 -2.67 10.52
N ALA A 105 10.68 -2.54 9.29
CA ALA A 105 9.51 -3.27 8.83
C ALA A 105 9.76 -4.78 8.77
N LYS A 106 8.68 -5.56 8.94
CA LYS A 106 8.74 -7.03 8.96
C LYS A 106 7.94 -7.58 7.79
N HIS A 107 8.51 -8.58 7.11
CA HIS A 107 7.78 -9.37 6.11
C HIS A 107 6.59 -10.09 6.76
N ARG A 108 5.40 -9.97 6.15
CA ARG A 108 4.10 -10.41 6.68
C ARG A 108 3.13 -10.70 5.55
N ALA A 109 2.15 -11.57 5.77
CA ALA A 109 0.94 -11.59 4.94
C ALA A 109 0.00 -10.43 5.33
N PHE A 110 -0.93 -10.06 4.44
CA PHE A 110 -2.01 -9.14 4.77
C PHE A 110 -2.91 -9.67 5.90
N ILE A 111 -3.75 -8.81 6.48
CA ILE A 111 -4.64 -9.19 7.59
C ILE A 111 -5.62 -10.28 7.15
N THR A 112 -6.05 -10.25 5.88
CA THR A 112 -6.91 -11.24 5.23
C THR A 112 -6.13 -12.39 4.59
N GLY A 113 -4.80 -12.44 4.77
CA GLY A 113 -3.95 -13.46 4.15
C GLY A 113 -3.69 -13.16 2.68
N TYR A 114 -4.15 -14.05 1.79
CA TYR A 114 -4.00 -13.97 0.34
C TYR A 114 -5.33 -13.86 -0.40
N GLU A 115 -6.42 -13.61 0.33
CA GLU A 115 -7.68 -13.18 -0.27
C GLU A 115 -7.79 -11.66 -0.13
N PRO A 116 -8.17 -10.93 -1.19
CA PRO A 116 -8.34 -9.49 -1.11
C PRO A 116 -9.38 -9.14 -0.05
N SER A 117 -9.12 -8.14 0.79
CA SER A 117 -10.15 -7.58 1.65
C SER A 117 -11.32 -7.00 0.84
N ASN A 118 -12.51 -6.88 1.43
CA ASN A 118 -13.68 -6.27 0.77
C ASN A 118 -13.38 -4.90 0.13
N ARG A 119 -12.45 -4.13 0.72
CA ARG A 119 -12.07 -2.81 0.20
C ARG A 119 -11.15 -2.94 -1.02
N ALA A 120 -10.15 -3.82 -0.98
CA ALA A 120 -9.32 -4.09 -2.13
C ALA A 120 -10.12 -4.73 -3.27
N GLN A 121 -11.00 -5.69 -2.96
CA GLN A 121 -11.90 -6.29 -3.94
C GLN A 121 -12.75 -5.24 -4.66
N ARG A 122 -13.33 -4.27 -3.94
CA ARG A 122 -14.09 -3.18 -4.56
C ARG A 122 -13.25 -2.33 -5.53
N VAL A 123 -11.98 -2.07 -5.20
CA VAL A 123 -11.06 -1.32 -6.07
C VAL A 123 -10.72 -2.14 -7.32
N LEU A 124 -10.35 -3.41 -7.12
CA LEU A 124 -10.01 -4.36 -8.17
C LEU A 124 -11.16 -4.54 -9.17
N GLU A 125 -12.38 -4.81 -8.68
CA GLU A 125 -13.58 -4.94 -9.51
C GLU A 125 -13.90 -3.65 -10.28
N ALA A 126 -13.81 -2.48 -9.62
CA ALA A 126 -14.11 -1.20 -10.26
C ALA A 126 -13.13 -0.86 -11.41
N LEU A 127 -11.90 -1.34 -11.31
CA LEU A 127 -10.85 -1.12 -12.32
C LEU A 127 -10.69 -2.29 -13.30
N ASN A 128 -11.44 -3.38 -13.13
CA ASN A 128 -11.24 -4.65 -13.84
C ASN A 128 -9.78 -5.12 -13.74
N LEU A 129 -9.25 -5.16 -12.52
CA LEU A 129 -7.92 -5.65 -12.19
C LEU A 129 -8.04 -6.93 -11.36
N GLY A 130 -7.17 -7.90 -11.61
CA GLY A 130 -7.28 -9.26 -11.07
C GLY A 130 -8.07 -10.18 -12.00
N ASP A 131 -7.55 -11.40 -12.21
CA ASP A 131 -8.19 -12.46 -13.00
C ASP A 131 -9.49 -12.98 -12.37
#